data_AF-A0AA43BU68-F1
#
_entry.id   AF-A0AA43BU68-F1
#
_cell.length_a   1.000
_cell.length_b   1.000
_cell.length_c   1.000
_cell.angle_alpha   90.00
_cell.angle_beta   90.00
_cell.angle_gamma   90.00
#
_symmetry.space_group_name_H-M   'P 1'
#
loop_
_entity.id
_entity.type
_entity.pdbx_description
1 polymer ?
#
loop_
_entity_poly.entity_id
_entity_poly.type
_entity_poly.pdbx_seq_one_letter_code
_entity_poly.pdbx_strand_id
1 'polypeptide(L)'
;MRNSANPRQATVVVEALTLSREQRVQRLRALMGHADPAVKQLTIGIRDITSRQYDLFVMPLIRRHWPGMLSDPFAVKMRLAACDLYASAPYTVLFCAPQRPLSVALITHLGNRFALPNVVLGLASRVALNVLGRVALADQHRRIILIAAFIAMIDHAFDHCMDDPPRERGRKLHALLDGDWEPDTPQLELTRALQVEMERDLGRLEREHFDQAVRKLKDWVDSEVAGLTGVADPTGVGHRLAGIEGTIDGLLFPVHQYAGERARPWMYEVSLFVQMLDDYIDVETDTKDGRLTPVISGEWTFEDIARTWHNTVAGIEELARAGGHAAPHYVRFIREAYVLMLCEVLEGMAAGLAD
;
A
#
# COMPACT_ATOMS: atom_id res chain seq x y z
N MET A 1 -1.68 -51.55 26.33
CA MET A 1 -1.38 -50.11 26.30
C MET A 1 -2.36 -49.44 25.35
N ARG A 2 -3.26 -48.60 25.88
CA ARG A 2 -4.34 -47.97 25.12
C ARG A 2 -3.76 -46.83 24.26
N ASN A 3 -4.09 -46.86 22.98
CA ASN A 3 -4.02 -45.70 22.08
C ASN A 3 -4.90 -44.58 22.67
N SER A 4 -4.27 -43.55 23.21
CA SER A 4 -4.89 -42.24 23.42
C SER A 4 -4.87 -41.51 22.08
N ALA A 5 -5.91 -41.77 21.27
CA ALA A 5 -6.31 -40.86 20.21
C ALA A 5 -6.52 -39.47 20.83
N ASN A 6 -5.81 -38.47 20.32
CA ASN A 6 -5.92 -37.08 20.74
C ASN A 6 -7.28 -36.53 20.28
N PRO A 7 -8.28 -36.31 21.17
CA PRO A 7 -9.60 -35.87 20.78
C PRO A 7 -9.69 -34.37 21.04
N ARG A 8 -9.46 -33.55 20.00
CA ARG A 8 -9.93 -32.16 19.80
C ARG A 8 -9.04 -31.43 18.78
N GLN A 9 -9.11 -31.82 17.50
CA GLN A 9 -9.25 -30.79 16.47
C GLN A 9 -10.75 -30.58 16.35
N ALA A 10 -11.32 -29.80 17.26
CA ALA A 10 -12.59 -29.18 16.95
C ALA A 10 -12.31 -28.33 15.72
N THR A 11 -13.02 -28.58 14.62
CA THR A 11 -13.00 -27.73 13.45
C THR A 11 -13.46 -26.36 13.93
N VAL A 12 -12.50 -25.48 14.27
CA VAL A 12 -12.79 -24.08 14.54
C VAL A 12 -13.25 -23.56 13.21
N VAL A 13 -14.57 -23.44 13.05
CA VAL A 13 -15.12 -22.80 11.88
C VAL A 13 -14.72 -21.34 12.02
N VAL A 14 -13.75 -20.92 11.20
CA VAL A 14 -13.31 -19.53 11.15
C VAL A 14 -14.52 -18.68 10.77
N GLU A 15 -14.81 -17.66 11.58
CA GLU A 15 -15.99 -16.81 11.43
C GLU A 15 -16.08 -16.22 10.01
N ALA A 16 -14.96 -15.80 9.43
CA ALA A 16 -14.87 -15.26 8.07
C ALA A 16 -15.46 -16.21 7.01
N LEU A 17 -15.25 -17.53 7.16
CA LEU A 17 -15.76 -18.56 6.25
C LEU A 17 -17.27 -18.82 6.41
N THR A 18 -17.89 -18.33 7.48
CA THR A 18 -19.35 -18.46 7.70
C THR A 18 -20.16 -17.30 7.13
N LEU A 19 -19.47 -16.22 6.77
CA LEU A 19 -20.07 -15.01 6.21
C LEU A 19 -19.94 -15.03 4.69
N SER A 20 -20.86 -14.36 3.99
CA SER A 20 -20.63 -14.03 2.58
C SER A 20 -19.67 -12.86 2.43
N ARG A 21 -19.04 -12.71 1.25
CA ARG A 21 -18.26 -11.51 0.88
C ARG A 21 -18.99 -10.22 1.19
N GLU A 22 -20.26 -10.12 0.84
CA GLU A 22 -21.08 -8.93 1.11
C GLU A 22 -21.20 -8.65 2.61
N GLN A 23 -21.45 -9.68 3.44
CA GLN A 23 -21.54 -9.53 4.89
C GLN A 23 -20.21 -9.09 5.51
N ARG A 24 -19.08 -9.64 5.03
CA ARG A 24 -17.74 -9.22 5.47
C ARG A 24 -17.46 -7.76 5.12
N VAL A 25 -17.73 -7.35 3.89
CA VAL A 25 -17.58 -5.95 3.46
C VAL A 25 -18.49 -5.03 4.29
N GLN A 26 -19.74 -5.41 4.56
CA GLN A 26 -20.64 -4.61 5.41
C GLN A 26 -20.11 -4.44 6.83
N ARG A 27 -19.49 -5.47 7.42
CA ARG A 27 -18.82 -5.36 8.73
C ARG A 27 -17.63 -4.42 8.70
N LEU A 28 -16.82 -4.47 7.65
CA LEU A 28 -15.69 -3.55 7.46
C LEU A 28 -16.16 -2.10 7.31
N ARG A 29 -17.21 -1.85 6.51
CA ARG A 29 -17.85 -0.53 6.40
C ARG A 29 -18.36 -0.03 7.76
N ALA A 30 -18.98 -0.90 8.54
CA ALA A 30 -19.46 -0.54 9.88
C ALA A 30 -18.32 -0.21 10.85
N LEU A 31 -17.21 -0.97 10.78
CA LEU A 31 -16.00 -0.74 11.58
C LEU A 31 -15.32 0.59 11.23
N MET A 32 -15.14 0.86 9.93
CA MET A 32 -14.44 2.04 9.45
C MET A 32 -15.30 3.32 9.55
N GLY A 33 -16.62 3.15 9.48
CA GLY A 33 -17.58 4.24 9.59
C GLY A 33 -17.59 5.14 8.36
N HIS A 34 -17.97 6.40 8.56
CA HIS A 34 -18.01 7.41 7.50
C HIS A 34 -17.11 8.58 7.90
N ALA A 35 -16.23 8.99 6.99
CA ALA A 35 -15.43 10.19 7.15
C ALA A 35 -16.25 11.46 6.89
N ASP A 36 -15.80 12.59 7.44
CA ASP A 36 -16.35 13.91 7.12
C ASP A 36 -16.17 14.24 5.62
N PRO A 37 -17.25 14.37 4.82
CA PRO A 37 -17.12 14.66 3.39
C PRO A 37 -16.46 16.03 3.10
N ALA A 38 -16.39 16.93 4.09
CA ALA A 38 -15.73 18.23 3.94
C ALA A 38 -14.21 18.12 3.69
N VAL A 39 -13.57 16.99 4.00
CA VAL A 39 -12.13 16.79 3.74
C VAL A 39 -11.81 16.29 2.32
N LYS A 40 -12.83 15.95 1.54
CA LYS A 40 -12.71 15.32 0.20
C LYS A 40 -11.81 16.08 -0.78
N GLN A 41 -11.68 17.40 -0.64
CA GLN A 41 -10.83 18.16 -1.55
C GLN A 41 -9.34 17.80 -1.44
N LEU A 42 -8.86 17.37 -0.26
CA LEU A 42 -7.50 16.85 -0.11
C LEU A 42 -7.35 15.53 -0.87
N THR A 43 -8.30 14.59 -0.70
CA THR A 43 -8.23 13.27 -1.38
C THR A 43 -8.29 13.45 -2.89
N ILE A 44 -9.22 14.27 -3.41
CA ILE A 44 -9.26 14.66 -4.83
C ILE A 44 -7.92 15.25 -5.29
N GLY A 45 -7.30 16.12 -4.49
CA GLY A 45 -6.01 16.71 -4.83
C GLY A 45 -4.89 15.68 -4.98
N ILE A 46 -4.87 14.67 -4.11
CA ILE A 46 -3.93 13.53 -4.18
C ILE A 46 -4.24 12.67 -5.43
N ARG A 47 -5.51 12.34 -5.69
CA ARG A 47 -5.92 11.53 -6.85
C ARG A 47 -5.64 12.21 -8.19
N ASP A 48 -5.84 13.53 -8.26
CA ASP A 48 -5.54 14.33 -9.45
C ASP A 48 -4.04 14.28 -9.79
N ILE A 49 -3.17 14.39 -8.77
CA ILE A 49 -1.73 14.33 -9.01
C ILE A 49 -1.29 12.90 -9.33
N THR A 50 -1.74 11.89 -8.59
CA THR A 50 -1.36 10.49 -8.87
C THR A 50 -1.80 10.05 -10.26
N SER A 51 -3.05 10.33 -10.65
CA SER A 51 -3.55 10.04 -12.00
C SER A 51 -2.72 10.73 -13.09
N ARG A 52 -2.42 12.02 -12.91
CA ARG A 52 -1.59 12.75 -13.87
C ARG A 52 -0.19 12.15 -13.99
N GLN A 53 0.44 11.83 -12.86
CA GLN A 53 1.78 11.23 -12.86
C GLN A 53 1.77 9.82 -13.45
N TYR A 54 0.71 9.04 -13.21
CA TYR A 54 0.52 7.72 -13.81
C TYR A 54 0.45 7.83 -15.33
N ASP A 55 -0.35 8.75 -15.85
CA ASP A 55 -0.49 8.98 -17.29
C ASP A 55 0.82 9.51 -17.92
N LEU A 56 1.63 10.25 -17.18
CA LEU A 56 2.91 10.80 -17.64
C LEU A 56 4.07 9.80 -17.59
N PHE A 57 4.15 8.96 -16.56
CA PHE A 57 5.34 8.15 -16.27
C PHE A 57 5.11 6.65 -16.34
N VAL A 58 3.91 6.16 -16.03
CA VAL A 58 3.60 4.71 -16.01
C VAL A 58 2.98 4.28 -17.34
N MET A 59 2.01 5.03 -17.86
CA MET A 59 1.35 4.72 -19.13
C MET A 59 2.28 4.59 -20.35
N PRO A 60 3.34 5.42 -20.50
CA PRO A 60 4.31 5.22 -21.57
C PRO A 60 5.07 3.89 -21.46
N LEU A 61 5.38 3.45 -20.23
CA LEU A 61 6.05 2.18 -19.99
C LEU A 61 5.12 1.01 -20.33
N ILE A 62 3.86 1.07 -19.90
CA ILE A 62 2.84 0.07 -20.26
C ILE A 62 2.74 -0.05 -21.79
N ARG A 63 2.54 1.08 -22.50
CA ARG A 63 2.39 1.07 -23.96
C ARG A 63 3.62 0.50 -24.68
N ARG A 64 4.81 0.64 -24.10
CA ARG A 64 6.07 0.18 -24.68
C ARG A 64 6.34 -1.29 -24.39
N HIS A 65 6.17 -1.72 -23.14
CA HIS A 65 6.62 -3.02 -22.65
C HIS A 65 5.50 -4.05 -22.55
N TRP A 66 4.25 -3.62 -22.30
CA TRP A 66 3.11 -4.53 -22.25
C TRP A 66 1.82 -3.86 -22.76
N PRO A 67 1.74 -3.51 -24.06
CA PRO A 67 0.57 -2.82 -24.61
C PRO A 67 -0.72 -3.64 -24.48
N GLY A 68 -0.61 -4.97 -24.46
CA GLY A 68 -1.75 -5.88 -24.27
C GLY A 68 -2.47 -5.67 -22.93
N MET A 69 -1.77 -5.22 -21.88
CA MET A 69 -2.35 -4.93 -20.57
C MET A 69 -3.52 -3.94 -20.65
N LEU A 70 -3.52 -3.02 -21.61
CA LEU A 70 -4.56 -2.00 -21.75
C LEU A 70 -5.96 -2.56 -22.05
N SER A 71 -6.03 -3.82 -22.50
CA SER A 71 -7.29 -4.53 -22.72
C SER A 71 -7.59 -5.56 -21.62
N ASP A 72 -6.70 -5.69 -20.63
CA ASP A 72 -6.79 -6.65 -19.53
C ASP A 72 -7.49 -6.01 -18.31
N PRO A 73 -8.34 -6.75 -17.57
CA PRO A 73 -8.89 -6.30 -16.28
C PRO A 73 -7.82 -5.80 -15.30
N PHE A 74 -6.62 -6.37 -15.35
CA PHE A 74 -5.49 -5.95 -14.53
C PHE A 74 -5.11 -4.49 -14.76
N ALA A 75 -5.32 -3.88 -15.93
CA ALA A 75 -5.04 -2.44 -16.10
C ALA A 75 -5.87 -1.56 -15.17
N VAL A 76 -7.10 -1.98 -14.84
CA VAL A 76 -7.95 -1.26 -13.88
C VAL A 76 -7.43 -1.48 -12.45
N LYS A 77 -7.13 -2.74 -12.09
CA LYS A 77 -6.53 -3.11 -10.80
C LYS A 77 -5.23 -2.38 -10.53
N MET A 78 -4.31 -2.40 -11.49
CA MET A 78 -3.04 -1.69 -11.48
C MET A 78 -3.21 -0.19 -11.26
N ARG A 79 -4.14 0.46 -11.97
CA ARG A 79 -4.39 1.90 -11.81
C ARG A 79 -4.94 2.22 -10.42
N LEU A 80 -5.87 1.41 -9.91
CA LEU A 80 -6.43 1.58 -8.57
C LEU A 80 -5.36 1.36 -7.49
N ALA A 81 -4.63 0.24 -7.55
CA ALA A 81 -3.57 -0.06 -6.62
C ALA A 81 -2.50 1.04 -6.59
N ALA A 82 -2.03 1.49 -7.77
CA ALA A 82 -1.01 2.52 -7.85
C ALA A 82 -1.52 3.91 -7.41
N CYS A 83 -2.65 4.37 -7.94
CA CYS A 83 -3.12 5.75 -7.73
C CYS A 83 -3.88 5.95 -6.41
N ASP A 84 -4.60 4.91 -5.97
CA ASP A 84 -5.62 5.03 -4.93
C ASP A 84 -5.19 4.37 -3.61
N LEU A 85 -4.48 3.25 -3.70
CA LEU A 85 -3.94 2.56 -2.52
C LEU A 85 -2.53 3.05 -2.19
N TYR A 86 -1.53 2.62 -2.95
CA TYR A 86 -0.12 2.75 -2.58
C TYR A 86 0.38 4.19 -2.57
N ALA A 87 0.05 5.00 -3.58
CA ALA A 87 0.50 6.39 -3.62
C ALA A 87 -0.09 7.27 -2.50
N SER A 88 -1.22 6.88 -1.89
CA SER A 88 -1.86 7.64 -0.81
C SER A 88 -1.01 7.77 0.44
N ALA A 89 -0.29 6.72 0.80
CA ALA A 89 0.48 6.67 2.03
C ALA A 89 1.63 7.71 2.03
N PRO A 90 2.49 7.79 1.00
CA PRO A 90 3.52 8.84 0.90
C PRO A 90 2.96 10.27 0.98
N TYR A 91 1.84 10.56 0.32
CA TYR A 91 1.22 11.88 0.40
C TYR A 91 0.70 12.18 1.80
N THR A 92 0.04 11.22 2.45
CA THR A 92 -0.45 11.38 3.83
C THR A 92 0.68 11.70 4.79
N VAL A 93 1.80 10.98 4.65
CA VAL A 93 3.03 11.21 5.43
C VAL A 93 3.58 12.62 5.19
N LEU A 94 3.59 13.12 3.94
CA LEU A 94 4.06 14.48 3.66
C LEU A 94 3.26 15.55 4.41
N PHE A 95 1.95 15.39 4.57
CA PHE A 95 1.11 16.33 5.35
C PHE A 95 1.33 16.25 6.86
N CYS A 96 1.98 15.19 7.34
CA CYS A 96 2.34 14.98 8.74
C CYS A 96 3.83 15.17 9.01
N ALA A 97 4.64 15.43 7.98
CA ALA A 97 6.08 15.43 8.08
C ALA A 97 6.61 16.59 8.94
N PRO A 98 7.68 16.40 9.73
CA PRO A 98 8.33 17.49 10.45
C PRO A 98 9.02 18.48 9.51
N GLN A 99 9.65 17.98 8.44
CA GLN A 99 10.36 18.80 7.45
C GLN A 99 9.55 18.81 6.16
N ARG A 100 8.51 19.64 6.11
CA ARG A 100 7.59 19.69 4.96
C ARG A 100 8.18 20.46 3.78
N PRO A 101 7.88 20.06 2.53
CA PRO A 101 8.07 20.91 1.36
C PRO A 101 7.38 22.25 1.57
N LEU A 102 7.97 23.36 1.09
CA LEU A 102 7.49 24.72 1.40
C LEU A 102 6.00 24.93 1.13
N SER A 103 5.48 24.38 0.03
CA SER A 103 4.06 24.45 -0.34
C SER A 103 3.15 23.77 0.68
N VAL A 104 3.53 22.58 1.14
CA VAL A 104 2.83 21.84 2.19
C VAL A 104 3.01 22.55 3.52
N ALA A 105 4.22 22.98 3.87
CA ALA A 105 4.52 23.68 5.10
C ALA A 105 3.65 24.93 5.28
N LEU A 106 3.44 25.72 4.22
CA LEU A 106 2.59 26.91 4.26
C LEU A 106 1.15 26.58 4.64
N ILE A 107 0.50 25.66 3.92
CA ILE A 107 -0.91 25.33 4.16
C ILE A 107 -1.10 24.68 5.52
N THR A 108 -0.21 23.77 5.88
CA THR A 108 -0.28 23.06 7.15
C THR A 108 0.08 23.97 8.33
N HIS A 109 0.90 25.01 8.14
CA HIS A 109 1.10 26.07 9.15
C HIS A 109 -0.16 26.93 9.33
N LEU A 110 -0.80 27.36 8.23
CA LEU A 110 -2.06 28.10 8.28
C LEU A 110 -3.15 27.27 8.96
N GLY A 111 -3.28 25.99 8.59
CA GLY A 111 -4.22 25.07 9.21
C GLY A 111 -3.91 24.82 10.69
N ASN A 112 -2.65 24.75 11.08
CA ASN A 112 -2.29 24.58 12.49
C ASN A 112 -2.49 25.88 13.32
N ARG A 113 -2.46 27.05 12.68
CA ARG A 113 -2.63 28.34 13.37
C ARG A 113 -4.08 28.81 13.45
N PHE A 114 -4.87 28.53 12.43
CA PHE A 114 -6.24 29.04 12.29
C PHE A 114 -7.23 27.88 12.17
N ALA A 115 -8.36 27.99 12.88
CA ALA A 115 -9.48 27.04 12.78
C ALA A 115 -10.28 27.24 11.48
N LEU A 116 -9.63 27.02 10.35
CA LEU A 116 -10.24 27.10 9.03
C LEU A 116 -11.23 25.95 8.82
N PRO A 117 -12.35 26.16 8.11
CA PRO A 117 -13.24 25.07 7.72
C PRO A 117 -12.50 23.98 6.92
N ASN A 118 -12.85 22.71 7.14
CA ASN A 118 -12.25 21.55 6.47
C ASN A 118 -12.23 21.69 4.93
N VAL A 119 -13.30 22.23 4.34
CA VAL A 119 -13.38 22.48 2.89
C VAL A 119 -12.28 23.45 2.42
N VAL A 120 -12.02 24.51 3.18
CA VAL A 120 -11.00 25.51 2.86
C VAL A 120 -9.61 24.90 2.97
N LEU A 121 -9.35 24.13 4.03
CA LEU A 121 -8.08 23.40 4.19
C LEU A 121 -7.87 22.37 3.09
N GLY A 122 -8.90 21.63 2.71
CA GLY A 122 -8.86 20.66 1.62
C GLY A 122 -8.55 21.32 0.27
N LEU A 123 -9.23 22.42 -0.05
CA LEU A 123 -8.96 23.19 -1.28
C LEU A 123 -7.54 23.76 -1.30
N ALA A 124 -7.10 24.35 -0.20
CA ALA A 124 -5.76 24.90 -0.08
C ALA A 124 -4.68 23.80 -0.24
N SER A 125 -4.91 22.63 0.36
CA SER A 125 -4.02 21.47 0.23
C SER A 125 -3.99 20.95 -1.21
N ARG A 126 -5.15 20.87 -1.88
CA ARG A 126 -5.23 20.53 -3.31
C ARG A 126 -4.42 21.48 -4.17
N VAL A 127 -4.53 22.79 -3.94
CA VAL A 127 -3.74 23.80 -4.66
C VAL A 127 -2.25 23.65 -4.37
N ALA A 128 -1.87 23.43 -3.11
CA ALA A 128 -0.47 23.24 -2.73
C ALA A 128 0.16 22.02 -3.44
N LEU A 129 -0.55 20.90 -3.52
CA LEU A 129 -0.10 19.71 -4.27
C LEU A 129 -0.08 19.97 -5.78
N ASN A 130 -1.18 20.47 -6.34
CA ASN A 130 -1.37 20.51 -7.79
C ASN A 130 -0.75 21.69 -8.49
N VAL A 131 -0.44 22.79 -7.81
CA VAL A 131 0.12 24.00 -8.44
C VAL A 131 1.55 24.20 -7.99
N LEU A 132 1.76 24.27 -6.68
CA LEU A 132 3.09 24.53 -6.11
C LEU A 132 3.97 23.28 -6.11
N GLY A 133 3.37 22.10 -5.89
CA GLY A 133 4.05 20.81 -5.95
C GLY A 133 4.58 20.43 -7.33
N ARG A 134 3.98 20.94 -8.42
CA ARG A 134 4.43 20.63 -9.80
C ARG A 134 5.90 20.95 -10.06
N VAL A 135 6.42 21.98 -9.40
CA VAL A 135 7.81 22.41 -9.57
C VAL A 135 8.64 21.96 -8.38
N ALA A 136 8.14 22.16 -7.16
CA ALA A 136 8.91 21.89 -5.95
C ALA A 136 9.04 20.39 -5.59
N LEU A 137 8.19 19.53 -6.15
CA LEU A 137 8.09 18.11 -5.82
C LEU A 137 8.00 17.22 -7.07
N ALA A 138 8.45 17.71 -8.23
CA ALA A 138 8.34 16.97 -9.50
C ALA A 138 8.95 15.56 -9.39
N ASP A 139 10.15 15.47 -8.83
CA ASP A 139 10.87 14.19 -8.69
C ASP A 139 10.17 13.26 -7.68
N GLN A 140 9.64 13.80 -6.58
CA GLN A 140 8.92 12.98 -5.60
C GLN A 140 7.56 12.52 -6.13
N HIS A 141 6.82 13.37 -6.84
CA HIS A 141 5.57 12.99 -7.49
C HIS A 141 5.79 11.85 -8.49
N ARG A 142 6.86 11.95 -9.30
CA ARG A 142 7.29 10.90 -10.23
C ARG A 142 7.64 9.61 -9.48
N ARG A 143 8.49 9.68 -8.46
CA ARG A 143 8.94 8.49 -7.73
C ARG A 143 7.83 7.81 -6.96
N ILE A 144 6.95 8.56 -6.29
CA ILE A 144 5.79 8.02 -5.58
C ILE A 144 4.92 7.19 -6.53
N ILE A 145 4.61 7.68 -7.73
CA ILE A 145 3.76 6.91 -8.64
C ILE A 145 4.50 5.70 -9.25
N LEU A 146 5.81 5.82 -9.51
CA LEU A 146 6.59 4.72 -10.07
C LEU A 146 6.72 3.58 -9.07
N ILE A 147 6.99 3.84 -7.79
CA ILE A 147 7.04 2.79 -6.77
C ILE A 147 5.66 2.18 -6.50
N ALA A 148 4.61 3.00 -6.47
CA ALA A 148 3.25 2.51 -6.31
C ALA A 148 2.82 1.57 -7.45
N ALA A 149 3.17 1.93 -8.69
CA ALA A 149 2.99 1.07 -9.86
C ALA A 149 3.87 -0.18 -9.78
N PHE A 150 5.15 -0.03 -9.42
CA PHE A 150 6.07 -1.16 -9.31
C PHE A 150 5.60 -2.21 -8.30
N ILE A 151 5.11 -1.81 -7.13
CA ILE A 151 4.58 -2.73 -6.10
C ILE A 151 3.41 -3.53 -6.68
N ALA A 152 2.41 -2.87 -7.27
CA ALA A 152 1.28 -3.55 -7.88
C ALA A 152 1.67 -4.48 -9.05
N MET A 153 2.69 -4.11 -9.83
CA MET A 153 3.14 -4.89 -10.97
C MET A 153 3.99 -6.11 -10.56
N ILE A 154 4.91 -5.97 -9.60
CA ILE A 154 5.76 -7.09 -9.18
C ILE A 154 4.95 -8.17 -8.47
N ASP A 155 3.97 -7.76 -7.66
CA ASP A 155 3.00 -8.64 -7.02
C ASP A 155 2.22 -9.45 -8.08
N HIS A 156 1.60 -8.76 -9.04
CA HIS A 156 0.87 -9.42 -10.13
C HIS A 156 1.76 -10.30 -11.01
N ALA A 157 3.00 -9.88 -11.28
CA ALA A 157 3.95 -10.67 -12.05
C ALA A 157 4.25 -12.00 -11.34
N PHE A 158 4.53 -11.95 -10.03
CA PHE A 158 4.85 -13.13 -9.25
C PHE A 158 3.66 -14.09 -9.08
N ASP A 159 2.49 -13.53 -8.78
CA ASP A 159 1.29 -14.31 -8.44
C ASP A 159 0.60 -14.91 -9.67
N HIS A 160 0.53 -14.16 -10.76
CA HIS A 160 -0.38 -14.48 -11.87
C HIS A 160 0.30 -14.65 -13.23
N CYS A 161 1.53 -14.17 -13.40
CA CYS A 161 2.16 -14.15 -14.73
C CYS A 161 3.27 -15.20 -14.92
N MET A 162 3.83 -15.72 -13.83
CA MET A 162 4.91 -16.70 -13.88
C MET A 162 4.35 -18.12 -13.71
N ASP A 163 4.42 -18.93 -14.76
CA ASP A 163 4.03 -20.36 -14.71
C ASP A 163 5.12 -21.25 -14.09
N ASP A 164 6.29 -20.68 -13.79
CA ASP A 164 7.43 -21.41 -13.24
C ASP A 164 7.13 -21.98 -11.82
N PRO A 165 7.83 -23.04 -11.39
CA PRO A 165 7.80 -23.48 -10.00
C PRO A 165 8.27 -22.37 -9.04
N PRO A 166 7.78 -22.31 -7.78
CA PRO A 166 8.06 -21.19 -6.87
C PRO A 166 9.54 -20.81 -6.75
N ARG A 167 10.44 -21.81 -6.59
CA ARG A 167 11.89 -21.56 -6.48
C ARG A 167 12.50 -20.89 -7.71
N GLU A 168 12.00 -21.25 -8.89
CA GLU A 168 12.46 -20.66 -10.15
C GLU A 168 11.90 -19.24 -10.31
N ARG A 169 10.66 -18.98 -9.87
CA ARG A 169 10.12 -17.61 -9.78
C ARG A 169 11.02 -16.72 -8.94
N GLY A 170 11.39 -17.19 -7.74
CA GLY A 170 12.27 -16.46 -6.84
C GLY A 170 13.63 -16.18 -7.48
N ARG A 171 14.27 -17.18 -8.08
CA ARG A 171 15.55 -17.02 -8.79
C ARG A 171 15.47 -15.95 -9.89
N LYS A 172 14.43 -16.00 -10.72
CA LYS A 172 14.23 -15.03 -11.81
C LYS A 172 13.98 -13.62 -11.28
N LEU A 173 13.16 -13.45 -10.23
CA LEU A 173 12.92 -12.14 -9.64
C LEU A 173 14.17 -11.55 -8.97
N HIS A 174 14.97 -12.33 -8.25
CA HIS A 174 16.26 -11.86 -7.72
C HIS A 174 17.15 -11.34 -8.85
N ALA A 175 17.31 -12.12 -9.92
CA ALA A 175 18.13 -11.72 -11.07
C ALA A 175 17.55 -10.50 -11.82
N LEU A 176 16.23 -10.37 -11.91
CA LEU A 176 15.55 -9.19 -12.46
C LEU A 176 15.86 -7.94 -11.64
N LEU A 177 15.76 -8.06 -10.31
CA LEU A 177 16.02 -6.96 -9.37
C LEU A 177 17.49 -6.53 -9.37
N ASP A 178 18.41 -7.48 -9.53
CA ASP A 178 19.84 -7.22 -9.71
C ASP A 178 20.19 -6.64 -11.09
N GLY A 179 19.30 -6.80 -12.07
CA GLY A 179 19.58 -6.43 -13.46
C GLY A 179 20.52 -7.40 -14.17
N ASP A 180 20.73 -8.59 -13.60
CA ASP A 180 21.58 -9.66 -14.14
C ASP A 180 20.84 -10.57 -15.13
N TRP A 181 19.54 -10.32 -15.33
CA TRP A 181 18.70 -11.10 -16.23
C TRP A 181 17.83 -10.21 -17.11
N GLU A 182 17.76 -10.57 -18.39
CA GLU A 182 16.87 -9.94 -19.36
C GLU A 182 15.50 -10.62 -19.30
N PRO A 183 14.44 -9.89 -18.96
CA PRO A 183 13.09 -10.46 -18.83
C PRO A 183 12.58 -11.01 -20.17
N ASP A 184 11.92 -12.15 -20.11
CA ASP A 184 11.44 -12.92 -21.27
C ASP A 184 9.93 -12.83 -21.51
N THR A 185 9.22 -12.05 -20.68
CA THR A 185 7.78 -11.79 -20.82
C THR A 185 7.46 -10.29 -20.71
N PRO A 186 6.40 -9.80 -21.38
CA PRO A 186 5.97 -8.41 -21.30
C PRO A 186 5.76 -7.90 -19.86
N GLN A 187 5.26 -8.77 -18.97
CA GLN A 187 5.00 -8.44 -17.57
C GLN A 187 6.30 -8.19 -16.82
N LEU A 188 7.29 -9.07 -16.98
CA LEU A 188 8.61 -8.92 -16.36
C LEU A 188 9.41 -7.78 -17.01
N GLU A 189 9.24 -7.54 -18.31
CA GLU A 189 9.79 -6.36 -19.00
C GLU A 189 9.24 -5.06 -18.39
N LEU A 190 7.93 -4.97 -18.15
CA LEU A 190 7.31 -3.81 -17.53
C LEU A 190 7.77 -3.64 -16.07
N THR A 191 7.83 -4.71 -15.28
CA THR A 191 8.35 -4.70 -13.90
C THR A 191 9.78 -4.13 -13.87
N ARG A 192 10.65 -4.62 -14.75
CA ARG A 192 12.04 -4.13 -14.85
C ARG A 192 12.09 -2.67 -15.31
N ALA A 193 11.28 -2.28 -16.30
CA ALA A 193 11.25 -0.92 -16.79
C ALA A 193 10.81 0.09 -15.72
N LEU A 194 9.81 -0.29 -14.89
CA LEU A 194 9.40 0.50 -13.72
C LEU A 194 10.56 0.67 -12.74
N GLN A 195 11.26 -0.43 -12.39
CA GLN A 195 12.43 -0.38 -11.51
C GLN A 195 13.51 0.57 -12.04
N VAL A 196 13.90 0.42 -13.31
CA VAL A 196 14.92 1.26 -13.95
C VAL A 196 14.52 2.74 -13.91
N GLU A 197 13.25 3.06 -14.14
CA GLU A 197 12.78 4.44 -14.04
C GLU A 197 12.77 4.96 -12.60
N MET A 198 12.50 4.13 -11.59
CA MET A 198 12.66 4.54 -10.18
C MET A 198 14.12 4.89 -9.84
N GLU A 199 15.06 4.12 -10.40
CA GLU A 199 16.50 4.27 -10.17
C GLU A 199 17.11 5.51 -10.81
N ARG A 200 16.44 6.04 -11.83
CA ARG A 200 16.90 7.14 -12.64
C ARG A 200 17.03 8.44 -11.82
N ASP A 201 18.17 9.09 -11.98
CA ASP A 201 18.48 10.40 -11.40
C ASP A 201 18.36 10.43 -9.85
N LEU A 202 18.60 9.31 -9.16
CA LEU A 202 18.65 9.29 -7.69
C LEU A 202 19.90 10.00 -7.16
N GLY A 203 19.69 10.92 -6.21
CA GLY A 203 20.79 11.48 -5.42
C GLY A 203 21.39 10.43 -4.48
N ARG A 204 22.57 10.71 -3.91
CA ARG A 204 23.29 9.76 -3.04
C ARG A 204 22.44 9.23 -1.87
N LEU A 205 21.75 10.12 -1.15
CA LEU A 205 20.89 9.73 -0.02
C LEU A 205 19.67 8.93 -0.47
N GLU A 206 19.08 9.28 -1.61
CA GLU A 206 17.93 8.56 -2.16
C GLU A 206 18.32 7.16 -2.64
N ARG A 207 19.54 7.01 -3.18
CA ARG A 207 20.11 5.71 -3.55
C ARG A 207 20.25 4.79 -2.34
N GLU A 208 20.78 5.29 -1.21
CA GLU A 208 20.93 4.47 0.00
C GLU A 208 19.58 3.87 0.47
N HIS A 209 18.51 4.68 0.46
CA HIS A 209 17.17 4.20 0.80
C HIS A 209 16.55 3.31 -0.26
N PHE A 210 16.79 3.59 -1.55
CA PHE A 210 16.36 2.73 -2.64
C PHE A 210 17.00 1.34 -2.56
N ASP A 211 18.32 1.27 -2.35
CA ASP A 211 19.06 0.00 -2.23
C ASP A 211 18.59 -0.80 -0.99
N GLN A 212 18.21 -0.11 0.09
CA GLN A 212 17.55 -0.75 1.23
C GLN A 212 16.19 -1.34 0.84
N ALA A 213 15.34 -0.58 0.15
CA ALA A 213 14.04 -1.06 -0.30
C ALA A 213 14.15 -2.27 -1.24
N VAL A 214 15.12 -2.27 -2.16
CA VAL A 214 15.38 -3.42 -3.05
C VAL A 214 15.83 -4.66 -2.27
N ARG A 215 16.64 -4.50 -1.21
CA ARG A 215 16.99 -5.64 -0.33
C ARG A 215 15.77 -6.21 0.38
N LYS A 216 14.89 -5.36 0.92
CA LYS A 216 13.65 -5.81 1.55
C LYS A 216 12.69 -6.48 0.57
N LEU A 217 12.67 -6.03 -0.67
CA LEU A 217 11.90 -6.67 -1.72
C LEU A 217 12.41 -8.08 -2.03
N LYS A 218 13.72 -8.31 -1.99
CA LYS A 218 14.29 -9.66 -2.12
C LYS A 218 13.92 -10.56 -0.94
N ASP A 219 13.90 -10.01 0.27
CA ASP A 219 13.39 -10.73 1.44
C ASP A 219 11.92 -11.14 1.24
N TRP A 220 11.10 -10.26 0.64
CA TRP A 220 9.72 -10.60 0.25
C TRP A 220 9.66 -11.73 -0.77
N VAL A 221 10.47 -11.69 -1.83
CA VAL A 221 10.54 -12.77 -2.82
C VAL A 221 10.87 -14.11 -2.14
N ASP A 222 11.83 -14.12 -1.21
CA ASP A 222 12.20 -15.33 -0.48
C ASP A 222 11.06 -15.84 0.44
N SER A 223 10.34 -14.92 1.09
CA SER A 223 9.17 -15.23 1.91
C SER A 223 8.01 -15.80 1.09
N GLU A 224 7.71 -15.25 -0.09
CA GLU A 224 6.67 -15.79 -0.97
C GLU A 224 7.02 -17.20 -1.46
N VAL A 225 8.28 -17.43 -1.84
CA VAL A 225 8.76 -18.77 -2.19
C VAL A 225 8.65 -19.74 -1.01
N ALA A 226 8.97 -19.29 0.21
CA ALA A 226 8.82 -20.08 1.41
C ALA A 226 7.34 -20.47 1.66
N GLY A 227 6.41 -19.51 1.53
CA GLY A 227 4.98 -19.74 1.63
C GLY A 227 4.47 -20.77 0.60
N LEU A 228 4.81 -20.58 -0.68
CA LEU A 228 4.39 -21.49 -1.76
C LEU A 228 5.04 -22.88 -1.69
N THR A 229 6.14 -23.05 -0.96
CA THR A 229 6.82 -24.34 -0.78
C THR A 229 6.48 -25.03 0.55
N GLY A 230 5.54 -24.48 1.33
CA GLY A 230 5.07 -25.08 2.57
C GLY A 230 6.06 -24.98 3.73
N VAL A 231 7.01 -24.03 3.68
CA VAL A 231 7.90 -23.74 4.81
C VAL A 231 7.05 -23.12 5.91
N ALA A 232 7.19 -23.61 7.14
CA ALA A 232 6.49 -23.03 8.29
C ALA A 232 6.96 -21.58 8.51
N ASP A 233 6.01 -20.66 8.68
CA ASP A 233 6.32 -19.29 9.05
C ASP A 233 6.53 -19.20 10.58
N PRO A 234 7.75 -18.87 11.06
CA PRO A 234 8.00 -18.73 12.49
C PRO A 234 7.35 -17.49 13.11
N THR A 235 6.90 -16.53 12.30
CA THR A 235 6.29 -15.27 12.76
C THR A 235 4.79 -15.36 12.98
N GLY A 236 4.14 -16.39 12.44
CA GLY A 236 2.68 -16.59 12.54
C GLY A 236 1.86 -15.55 11.78
N VAL A 237 2.43 -14.95 10.73
CA VAL A 237 1.73 -14.01 9.84
C VAL A 237 1.72 -14.47 8.38
N GLY A 238 1.80 -15.78 8.15
CA GLY A 238 1.70 -16.38 6.82
C GLY A 238 2.75 -15.90 5.82
N HIS A 239 3.99 -15.65 6.24
CA HIS A 239 5.07 -15.06 5.44
C HIS A 239 4.77 -13.64 4.89
N ARG A 240 3.68 -13.00 5.33
CA ARG A 240 3.27 -11.65 4.87
C ARG A 240 4.20 -10.54 5.38
N LEU A 241 4.95 -10.79 6.47
CA LEU A 241 5.76 -9.74 7.11
C LEU A 241 6.75 -9.09 6.16
N ALA A 242 7.46 -9.89 5.35
CA ALA A 242 8.46 -9.36 4.43
C ALA A 242 7.83 -8.51 3.32
N GLY A 243 6.63 -8.88 2.83
CA GLY A 243 5.87 -8.09 1.86
C GLY A 243 5.38 -6.77 2.43
N ILE A 244 4.90 -6.78 3.68
CA ILE A 244 4.52 -5.59 4.43
C ILE A 244 5.74 -4.67 4.58
N GLU A 245 6.87 -5.19 5.08
CA GLU A 245 8.12 -4.42 5.24
C GLU A 245 8.65 -3.86 3.91
N GLY A 246 8.68 -4.66 2.85
CA GLY A 246 9.12 -4.25 1.52
C GLY A 246 8.25 -3.14 0.93
N THR A 247 6.93 -3.24 1.08
CA THR A 247 5.98 -2.20 0.67
C THR A 247 6.25 -0.88 1.38
N ILE A 248 6.51 -0.91 2.69
CA ILE A 248 6.76 0.30 3.48
C ILE A 248 8.09 0.94 3.09
N ASP A 249 9.17 0.17 2.97
CA ASP A 249 10.48 0.70 2.58
C ASP A 249 10.40 1.36 1.19
N GLY A 250 9.68 0.73 0.25
CA GLY A 250 9.36 1.29 -1.05
C GLY A 250 8.59 2.61 -0.96
N LEU A 251 7.49 2.64 -0.20
CA LEU A 251 6.65 3.84 -0.13
C LEU A 251 7.29 4.99 0.68
N LEU A 252 8.16 4.68 1.65
CA LEU A 252 8.81 5.68 2.47
C LEU A 252 9.99 6.36 1.77
N PHE A 253 10.78 5.64 0.96
CA PHE A 253 12.00 6.20 0.35
C PHE A 253 11.78 7.54 -0.39
N PRO A 254 10.72 7.75 -1.22
CA PRO A 254 10.59 9.01 -1.96
C PRO A 254 10.30 10.22 -1.06
N VAL A 255 9.87 9.99 0.19
CA VAL A 255 9.49 11.03 1.14
C VAL A 255 10.31 11.00 2.43
N HIS A 256 11.32 10.13 2.50
CA HIS A 256 12.12 9.88 3.71
C HIS A 256 12.79 11.16 4.22
N GLN A 257 13.38 11.97 3.35
CA GLN A 257 14.01 13.25 3.71
C GLN A 257 13.07 14.23 4.45
N TYR A 258 11.76 14.11 4.23
CA TYR A 258 10.76 14.97 4.85
C TYR A 258 10.21 14.36 6.14
N ALA A 259 9.88 13.08 6.08
CA ALA A 259 9.16 12.34 7.11
C ALA A 259 10.08 11.75 8.19
N GLY A 260 11.25 11.28 7.77
CA GLY A 260 12.17 10.45 8.53
C GLY A 260 11.59 9.10 8.94
N GLU A 261 12.34 8.39 9.78
CA GLU A 261 12.00 7.05 10.29
C GLU A 261 10.72 7.03 11.14
N ARG A 262 10.26 8.18 11.66
CA ARG A 262 9.06 8.25 12.51
C ARG A 262 7.76 7.91 11.77
N ALA A 263 7.74 8.01 10.44
CA ALA A 263 6.58 7.61 9.65
C ALA A 263 6.47 6.09 9.47
N ARG A 264 7.58 5.35 9.57
CA ARG A 264 7.64 3.92 9.30
C ARG A 264 6.68 3.09 10.15
N PRO A 265 6.59 3.25 11.49
CA PRO A 265 5.68 2.44 12.29
C PRO A 265 4.22 2.63 11.90
N TRP A 266 3.81 3.87 11.59
CA TRP A 266 2.44 4.13 11.13
C TRP A 266 2.18 3.51 9.76
N MET A 267 3.10 3.65 8.81
CA MET A 267 2.98 3.01 7.49
C MET A 267 2.91 1.49 7.60
N TYR A 268 3.60 0.90 8.58
CA TYR A 268 3.51 -0.52 8.90
C TYR A 268 2.11 -0.94 9.34
N GLU A 269 1.54 -0.25 10.32
CA GLU A 269 0.17 -0.55 10.78
C GLU A 269 -0.84 -0.43 9.63
N VAL A 270 -0.69 0.57 8.75
CA VAL A 270 -1.57 0.74 7.58
C VAL A 270 -1.40 -0.41 6.59
N SER A 271 -0.16 -0.79 6.27
CA SER A 271 0.10 -1.89 5.34
C SER A 271 -0.39 -3.23 5.89
N LEU A 272 -0.21 -3.47 7.19
CA LEU A 272 -0.77 -4.64 7.87
C LEU A 272 -2.30 -4.62 7.81
N PHE A 273 -2.94 -3.50 8.14
CA PHE A 273 -4.40 -3.39 8.08
C PHE A 273 -4.92 -3.68 6.67
N VAL A 274 -4.30 -3.11 5.64
CA VAL A 274 -4.65 -3.35 4.23
C VAL A 274 -4.52 -4.83 3.86
N GLN A 275 -3.44 -5.51 4.26
CA GLN A 275 -3.29 -6.96 4.04
C GLN A 275 -4.39 -7.76 4.75
N MET A 276 -4.75 -7.37 5.98
CA MET A 276 -5.84 -8.03 6.71
C MET A 276 -7.20 -7.81 6.04
N LEU A 277 -7.43 -6.66 5.39
CA LEU A 277 -8.65 -6.43 4.61
C LEU A 277 -8.71 -7.35 3.39
N ASP A 278 -7.60 -7.46 2.67
CA ASP A 278 -7.45 -8.31 1.48
C ASP A 278 -7.75 -9.79 1.82
N ASP A 279 -7.00 -10.37 2.76
CA ASP A 279 -7.19 -11.77 3.21
C ASP A 279 -8.61 -12.01 3.79
N TYR A 280 -9.23 -10.99 4.40
CA TYR A 280 -10.58 -11.12 4.96
C TYR A 280 -11.67 -11.04 3.88
N ILE A 281 -11.51 -10.19 2.88
CA ILE A 281 -12.48 -10.05 1.79
C ILE A 281 -12.40 -11.26 0.86
N ASP A 282 -11.18 -11.73 0.55
CA ASP A 282 -10.91 -12.75 -0.48
C ASP A 282 -10.81 -14.18 0.04
N VAL A 283 -11.22 -14.40 1.30
CA VAL A 283 -11.15 -15.69 1.97
C VAL A 283 -11.71 -16.87 1.15
N GLU A 284 -12.80 -16.71 0.39
CA GLU A 284 -13.32 -17.80 -0.46
C GLU A 284 -12.47 -18.05 -1.70
N THR A 285 -11.87 -17.01 -2.28
CA THR A 285 -10.94 -17.13 -3.42
C THR A 285 -9.67 -17.83 -2.97
N ASP A 286 -9.06 -17.35 -1.89
CA ASP A 286 -7.87 -17.98 -1.30
C ASP A 286 -8.10 -19.44 -0.91
N THR A 287 -9.25 -19.74 -0.31
CA THR A 287 -9.62 -21.11 0.03
C THR A 287 -9.76 -22.00 -1.21
N LYS A 288 -10.37 -21.49 -2.30
CA LYS A 288 -10.50 -22.25 -3.56
C LYS A 288 -9.15 -22.50 -4.21
N ASP A 289 -8.25 -21.54 -4.12
CA ASP A 289 -6.91 -21.59 -4.68
C ASP A 289 -5.93 -22.39 -3.80
N GLY A 290 -6.40 -22.87 -2.64
CA GLY A 290 -5.61 -23.65 -1.70
C GLY A 290 -4.56 -22.83 -0.93
N ARG A 291 -4.69 -21.50 -0.93
CA ARG A 291 -3.84 -20.58 -0.17
C ARG A 291 -4.25 -20.61 1.31
N LEU A 292 -3.29 -20.75 2.21
CA LEU A 292 -3.53 -20.73 3.66
C LEU A 292 -3.11 -19.37 4.22
N THR A 293 -4.05 -18.42 4.27
CA THR A 293 -3.82 -17.08 4.85
C THR A 293 -4.02 -17.07 6.37
N PRO A 294 -3.48 -16.08 7.10
CA PRO A 294 -3.72 -15.90 8.53
C PRO A 294 -5.22 -15.79 8.90
N VAL A 295 -6.06 -15.29 7.99
CA VAL A 295 -7.52 -15.31 8.20
C VAL A 295 -8.05 -16.74 8.16
N ILE A 296 -7.64 -17.55 7.17
CA ILE A 296 -8.06 -18.95 7.02
C ILE A 296 -7.51 -19.84 8.16
N SER A 297 -6.29 -19.58 8.64
CA SER A 297 -5.71 -20.29 9.79
C SER A 297 -6.35 -19.91 11.12
N GLY A 298 -7.08 -18.77 11.16
CA GLY A 298 -7.67 -18.21 12.38
C GLY A 298 -6.69 -17.41 13.24
N GLU A 299 -5.47 -17.16 12.75
CA GLU A 299 -4.48 -16.28 13.39
C GLU A 299 -4.93 -14.81 13.37
N TRP A 300 -5.65 -14.39 12.32
CA TRP A 300 -6.29 -13.09 12.22
C TRP A 300 -7.81 -13.23 12.33
N THR A 301 -8.37 -12.66 13.39
CA THR A 301 -9.81 -12.55 13.61
C THR A 301 -10.32 -11.17 13.24
N PHE A 302 -11.65 -11.01 13.15
CA PHE A 302 -12.25 -9.68 12.96
C PHE A 302 -11.91 -8.71 14.11
N GLU A 303 -11.69 -9.22 15.34
CA GLU A 303 -11.26 -8.39 16.46
C GLU A 303 -9.84 -7.86 16.25
N ASP A 304 -8.95 -8.67 15.69
CA ASP A 304 -7.59 -8.24 15.34
C ASP A 304 -7.65 -7.15 14.26
N ILE A 305 -8.50 -7.33 13.22
CA ILE A 305 -8.73 -6.31 12.18
C ILE A 305 -9.22 -5.01 12.81
N ALA A 306 -10.20 -5.08 13.73
CA ALA A 306 -10.74 -3.92 14.42
C ALA A 306 -9.69 -3.19 15.27
N ARG A 307 -8.85 -3.94 15.99
CA ARG A 307 -7.74 -3.39 16.75
C ARG A 307 -6.73 -2.69 15.84
N THR A 308 -6.31 -3.33 14.75
CA THR A 308 -5.36 -2.74 13.79
C THR A 308 -5.96 -1.48 13.16
N TRP A 309 -7.24 -1.48 12.78
CA TRP A 309 -7.92 -0.27 12.30
C TRP A 309 -7.80 0.89 13.31
N HIS A 310 -8.14 0.65 14.58
CA HIS A 310 -8.03 1.67 15.61
C HIS A 310 -6.59 2.15 15.82
N ASN A 311 -5.61 1.25 15.75
CA ASN A 311 -4.19 1.62 15.81
C ASN A 311 -3.79 2.54 14.65
N THR A 312 -4.25 2.27 13.42
CA THR A 312 -3.92 3.14 12.27
C THR A 312 -4.52 4.54 12.41
N VAL A 313 -5.75 4.64 12.94
CA VAL A 313 -6.46 5.90 13.16
C VAL A 313 -5.82 6.71 14.30
N ALA A 314 -5.41 6.05 15.39
CA ALA A 314 -4.66 6.71 16.46
C ALA A 314 -3.26 7.14 15.98
N GLY A 315 -2.58 6.25 15.25
CA GLY A 315 -1.23 6.45 14.75
C GLY A 315 -1.12 7.63 13.78
N ILE A 316 -2.14 7.89 12.93
CA ILE A 316 -2.11 9.07 12.06
C ILE A 316 -2.21 10.38 12.85
N GLU A 317 -2.98 10.40 13.94
CA GLU A 317 -3.04 11.57 14.82
C GLU A 317 -1.70 11.79 15.54
N GLU A 318 -1.09 10.72 16.04
CA GLU A 318 0.22 10.76 16.67
C GLU A 318 1.30 11.22 15.70
N LEU A 319 1.29 10.71 14.47
CA LEU A 319 2.22 11.10 13.41
C LEU A 319 2.08 12.60 13.08
N ALA A 320 0.85 13.10 12.94
CA ALA A 320 0.61 14.53 12.72
C ALA A 320 1.16 15.37 13.89
N ARG A 321 0.94 14.95 15.14
CA ARG A 321 1.46 15.64 16.32
C ARG A 321 3.00 15.62 16.37
N ALA A 322 3.60 14.48 16.06
CA ALA A 322 5.05 14.32 15.98
C ALA A 322 5.68 15.21 14.88
N GLY A 323 4.92 15.53 13.84
CA GLY A 323 5.25 16.52 12.80
C GLY A 323 5.16 17.99 13.21
N GLY A 324 4.76 18.26 14.46
CA GLY A 324 4.61 19.61 15.01
C GLY A 324 3.19 20.19 14.90
N HIS A 325 2.18 19.36 14.58
CA HIS A 325 0.80 19.80 14.52
C HIS A 325 0.09 19.66 15.87
N ALA A 326 0.03 20.76 16.62
CA ALA A 326 -0.60 20.79 17.94
C ALA A 326 -2.12 21.05 17.89
N ALA A 327 -2.61 21.69 16.83
CA ALA A 327 -4.00 22.16 16.80
C ALA A 327 -5.00 21.02 16.62
N PRO A 328 -6.00 20.87 17.52
CA PRO A 328 -6.96 19.76 17.47
C PRO A 328 -7.74 19.67 16.15
N HIS A 329 -8.14 20.82 15.58
CA HIS A 329 -8.91 20.83 14.34
C HIS A 329 -8.10 20.37 13.12
N TYR A 330 -6.81 20.70 13.06
CA TYR A 330 -5.95 20.24 11.96
C TYR A 330 -5.63 18.75 12.08
N VAL A 331 -5.36 18.25 13.29
CA VAL A 331 -5.15 16.81 13.49
C VAL A 331 -6.40 16.01 13.13
N ARG A 332 -7.59 16.52 13.52
CA ARG A 332 -8.85 15.93 13.08
C ARG A 332 -9.00 15.96 11.55
N PHE A 333 -8.67 17.07 10.89
CA PHE A 333 -8.72 17.17 9.42
C PHE A 333 -7.88 16.08 8.74
N ILE A 334 -6.65 15.84 9.22
CA ILE A 334 -5.78 14.78 8.69
C ILE A 334 -6.34 13.39 8.97
N ARG A 335 -6.83 13.13 10.20
CA ARG A 335 -7.48 11.87 10.54
C ARG A 335 -8.66 11.58 9.61
N GLU A 336 -9.56 12.53 9.42
CA GLU A 336 -10.75 12.36 8.57
C GLU A 336 -10.35 12.15 7.09
N ALA A 337 -9.30 12.81 6.60
CA ALA A 337 -8.78 12.57 5.25
C ALA A 337 -8.20 11.15 5.09
N TYR A 338 -7.45 10.66 6.08
CA TYR A 338 -6.97 9.29 6.11
C TYR A 338 -8.12 8.28 6.10
N VAL A 339 -9.11 8.45 6.98
CA VAL A 339 -10.29 7.57 7.03
C VAL A 339 -11.03 7.57 5.70
N LEU A 340 -11.23 8.74 5.08
CA LEU A 340 -11.89 8.85 3.77
C LEU A 340 -11.13 8.06 2.69
N MET A 341 -9.81 8.21 2.61
CA MET A 341 -8.99 7.48 1.62
C MET A 341 -9.05 5.97 1.82
N LEU A 342 -9.07 5.50 3.08
CA LEU A 342 -9.15 4.07 3.37
C LEU A 342 -10.56 3.51 3.10
N CYS A 343 -11.62 4.28 3.34
CA CYS A 343 -12.97 3.93 2.89
C CYS A 343 -13.02 3.82 1.36
N GLU A 344 -12.42 4.76 0.62
CA GLU A 344 -12.34 4.70 -0.85
C GLU A 344 -11.60 3.43 -1.33
N VAL A 345 -10.51 3.04 -0.65
CA VAL A 345 -9.77 1.79 -0.92
C VAL A 345 -10.66 0.56 -0.68
N LEU A 346 -11.37 0.50 0.46
CA LEU A 346 -12.28 -0.60 0.78
C LEU A 346 -13.36 -0.75 -0.31
N GLU A 347 -13.93 0.35 -0.79
CA GLU A 347 -14.92 0.30 -1.86
C GLU A 347 -14.32 -0.20 -3.19
N GLY A 348 -13.07 0.15 -3.47
CA GLY A 348 -12.30 -0.40 -4.59
C GLY A 348 -12.14 -1.92 -4.52
N MET A 349 -11.71 -2.43 -3.36
CA MET A 349 -11.57 -3.88 -3.11
C MET A 349 -12.93 -4.59 -3.15
N ALA A 350 -13.96 -4.02 -2.54
CA ALA A 350 -15.29 -4.59 -2.51
C ALA A 350 -15.92 -4.75 -3.91
N ALA A 351 -15.60 -3.84 -4.84
CA ALA A 351 -16.08 -3.89 -6.22
C ALA A 351 -15.41 -4.98 -7.07
N GLY A 352 -14.45 -5.74 -6.53
CA GLY A 352 -13.67 -6.72 -7.29
C GLY A 352 -12.73 -6.07 -8.30
N LEU A 353 -12.45 -4.77 -8.14
CA LEU A 353 -11.45 -4.06 -8.93
C LEU A 353 -10.02 -4.36 -8.43
N ALA A 354 -9.91 -5.04 -7.29
CA ALA A 354 -8.67 -5.52 -6.69
C ALA A 354 -8.51 -7.05 -6.74
N ASP A 355 -9.48 -7.80 -7.30
CA ASP A 355 -9.45 -9.27 -7.44
C ASP A 355 -8.77 -9.66 -8.76
#